data_AF-A0A8S0WY55-F1
#
_entry.id   AF-A0A8S0WY55-F1
#
_cell.length_a   1.000
_cell.length_b   1.000
_cell.length_c   1.000
_cell.angle_alpha   90.00
_cell.angle_beta   90.00
_cell.angle_gamma   90.00
#
_symmetry.space_group_name_H-M   'P 1'
#
loop_
_entity.id
_entity.type
_entity.pdbx_description
1 polymer ?
#
loop_
_entity_poly.entity_id
_entity_poly.type
_entity_poly.pdbx_seq_one_letter_code
_entity_poly.pdbx_strand_id
1 'polypeptide(L)' 'MTTHLAIDDELINEAQTLGHFKTKEDTVVTALKEFINRRKQLEFLSYLVTLILTQIMITRRGGILESIGRYYDLWPRH' A
#
# COMPACT_ATOMS: atom_id res chain seq x y z
N MET A 1 -2.44 -1.21 32.12
CA MET A 1 -3.91 -1.12 31.92
C MET A 1 -4.42 -2.54 31.69
N THR A 2 -5.37 -3.03 32.48
CA THR A 2 -5.72 -4.47 32.49
C THR A 2 -7.00 -4.71 31.70
N THR A 3 -6.86 -4.91 30.40
CA THR A 3 -7.94 -5.39 29.54
C THR A 3 -7.92 -6.91 29.59
N HIS A 4 -8.97 -7.53 30.14
CA HIS A 4 -9.13 -8.97 30.24
C HIS A 4 -9.43 -9.57 28.86
N LEU A 5 -8.44 -9.55 27.98
CA LEU A 5 -8.47 -10.19 26.68
C LEU A 5 -7.71 -11.52 26.83
N ALA A 6 -8.41 -12.64 26.65
CA ALA A 6 -7.78 -13.95 26.63
C ALA A 6 -6.99 -14.07 25.33
N ILE A 7 -5.69 -13.80 25.40
CA ILE A 7 -4.74 -14.03 24.32
C ILE A 7 -3.98 -15.31 24.67
N ASP A 8 -3.77 -16.15 23.67
CA ASP A 8 -2.99 -17.38 23.82
C ASP A 8 -1.56 -17.05 24.27
N ASP A 9 -1.16 -17.62 25.41
CA ASP A 9 0.15 -17.39 26.03
C ASP A 9 1.29 -17.99 25.20
N GLU A 10 1.03 -19.07 24.44
CA GLU A 10 2.02 -19.66 23.54
C GLU A 10 2.31 -18.72 22.37
N LEU A 11 1.27 -18.09 21.82
CA LEU A 11 1.39 -17.10 20.75
C LEU A 11 2.18 -15.88 21.20
N ILE A 12 1.95 -15.40 22.43
CA ILE A 12 2.72 -14.27 22.98
C ILE A 12 4.18 -14.68 23.18
N ASN A 13 4.44 -15.88 23.71
CA ASN A 13 5.82 -16.35 23.91
C ASN A 13 6.58 -16.50 22.58
N GLU A 14 5.93 -17.01 21.55
CA GLU A 14 6.50 -17.10 20.20
C GLU A 14 6.81 -15.71 19.65
N ALA A 15 5.84 -14.79 19.69
CA ALA A 15 6.03 -13.40 19.25
C ALA A 15 7.11 -12.67 20.07
N GLN A 16 7.20 -12.95 21.37
CA GLN A 16 8.20 -12.37 22.27
C GLN A 16 9.61 -12.87 21.92
N THR A 17 9.73 -14.17 21.60
CA THR A 17 10.98 -14.79 21.18
C THR A 17 11.43 -14.25 19.83
N LEU A 18 10.53 -14.20 18.85
CA LEU A 18 10.81 -13.68 17.50
C LEU A 18 11.13 -12.17 17.49
N GLY A 19 10.44 -11.40 18.32
CA GLY A 19 10.63 -9.95 18.44
C GLY A 19 11.70 -9.52 19.45
N HIS A 20 12.29 -10.47 20.19
CA HIS A 20 13.26 -10.23 21.26
C HIS A 20 12.78 -9.22 22.32
N PHE A 21 11.49 -9.25 22.66
CA PHE A 21 10.89 -8.31 23.61
C PHE A 21 11.11 -8.73 25.06
N LYS A 22 11.26 -7.75 25.95
CA LYS A 22 11.53 -8.00 27.38
C LYS A 22 10.29 -8.45 28.16
N THR A 23 9.11 -8.03 27.74
CA THR A 23 7.85 -8.35 28.42
C THR A 23 6.76 -8.79 27.43
N LYS A 24 5.82 -9.59 27.93
CA LYS A 24 4.62 -9.98 27.19
C LYS A 24 3.78 -8.77 26.77
N GLU A 25 3.66 -7.75 27.65
CA GLU A 25 2.95 -6.51 27.34
C GLU A 25 3.58 -5.75 26.17
N ASP A 26 4.91 -5.59 26.19
CA ASP A 26 5.65 -4.91 25.12
C ASP A 26 5.54 -5.66 23.79
N THR A 27 5.54 -6.99 23.84
CA THR A 27 5.29 -7.86 22.69
C THR A 27 3.93 -7.59 22.08
N VAL A 28 2.86 -7.61 22.89
CA VAL A 28 1.48 -7.41 22.43
C VAL A 28 1.28 -6.02 21.86
N VAL A 29 1.76 -4.99 22.57
CA VAL A 29 1.64 -3.60 22.12
C VAL A 29 2.38 -3.39 20.79
N THR A 30 3.57 -3.95 20.65
CA THR A 30 4.37 -3.80 19.44
C THR A 30 3.76 -4.57 18.27
N ALA A 31 3.32 -5.80 18.48
CA ALA A 31 2.63 -6.59 17.46
C ALA A 31 1.37 -5.88 16.92
N LEU A 32 0.58 -5.27 17.81
CA LEU A 32 -0.59 -4.49 17.41
C LEU A 32 -0.21 -3.24 16.60
N LYS A 33 0.83 -2.51 17.01
CA LYS A 33 1.33 -1.35 16.26
C LYS A 33 1.79 -1.75 14.86
N GLU A 34 2.54 -2.84 14.74
CA GLU A 34 2.99 -3.35 13.45
C GLU A 34 1.84 -3.78 12.56
N PHE A 35 0.85 -4.49 13.11
CA PHE A 35 -0.35 -4.88 12.39
C PHE A 35 -1.10 -3.67 11.82
N ILE A 36 -1.33 -2.66 12.66
CA ILE A 36 -2.00 -1.41 12.25
C ILE A 36 -1.19 -0.69 11.17
N ASN A 37 0.13 -0.56 11.35
CA ASN A 37 0.98 0.11 10.37
C ASN A 37 1.01 -0.62 9.03
N ARG A 38 1.13 -1.95 9.03
CA ARG A 38 1.06 -2.74 7.79
C ARG A 38 -0.27 -2.53 7.06
N ARG A 39 -1.40 -2.49 7.79
CA ARG A 39 -2.72 -2.24 7.18
C ARG A 39 -2.81 -0.85 6.57
N LYS A 40 -2.34 0.19 7.27
CA LYS A 40 -2.29 1.57 6.74
C LYS A 40 -1.40 1.71 5.52
N GLN A 41 -0.24 1.04 5.52
CA GLN A 41 0.67 1.04 4.38
C GLN A 41 0.07 0.35 3.15
N LEU A 42 -0.68 -0.75 3.33
CA LEU A 42 -1.37 -1.42 2.24
C LEU A 42 -2.46 -0.54 1.62
N GLU A 43 -3.22 0.19 2.44
CA GLU A 43 -4.18 1.18 1.93
C GLU A 43 -3.48 2.25 1.09
N PHE A 44 -2.38 2.82 1.59
CA PHE A 44 -1.60 3.81 0.85
C PHE A 44 -1.03 3.27 -0.46
N LEU A 45 -0.54 2.03 -0.45
CA LEU A 45 0.01 1.37 -1.64
C LEU A 45 -1.07 1.18 -2.73
N SER A 46 -2.31 0.86 -2.33
CA SER A 46 -3.44 0.74 -3.26
C SER A 46 -3.72 2.05 -4.00
N TYR A 47 -3.69 3.18 -3.30
CA TYR A 47 -3.85 4.50 -3.92
C TYR A 47 -2.69 4.82 -4.86
N LEU A 48 -1.46 4.51 -4.45
CA LEU A 48 -0.26 4.78 -5.21
C LEU A 48 -0.25 4.00 -6.53
N VAL A 49 -0.61 2.71 -6.50
CA VAL A 49 -0.76 1.88 -7.71
C VAL A 49 -1.79 2.47 -8.67
N THR A 50 -2.95 2.88 -8.17
CA THR A 50 -4.01 3.47 -9.00
C THR A 50 -3.57 4.78 -9.66
N LEU A 51 -2.85 5.62 -8.91
CA LEU A 51 -2.35 6.90 -9.40
C LEU A 51 -1.26 6.71 -10.46
N ILE A 52 -0.33 5.76 -10.25
CA ILE A 52 0.70 5.40 -11.24
C ILE A 52 0.05 4.88 -12.52
N LEU A 53 -0.89 3.94 -12.43
CA LEU A 53 -1.57 3.38 -13.60
C LEU A 53 -2.32 4.46 -14.38
N THR A 54 -2.96 5.38 -13.69
CA THR A 54 -3.68 6.51 -14.31
C THR A 54 -2.71 7.44 -15.03
N GLN A 55 -1.58 7.79 -14.41
CA GLN A 55 -0.54 8.61 -15.04
C GLN A 55 0.05 7.93 -16.28
N ILE A 56 0.38 6.63 -16.20
CA ILE A 56 0.86 5.85 -17.34
C ILE A 56 -0.15 5.87 -18.50
N MET A 57 -1.44 5.68 -18.20
CA MET A 57 -2.51 5.71 -19.20
C MET A 57 -2.66 7.09 -19.87
N ILE A 58 -2.57 8.17 -19.08
CA ILE A 58 -2.62 9.55 -19.60
C ILE A 58 -1.41 9.82 -20.50
N THR A 59 -0.19 9.50 -20.04
CA THR A 59 1.04 9.70 -20.83
C THR A 59 1.02 8.87 -22.13
N ARG A 60 0.54 7.63 -22.09
CA ARG A 60 0.37 6.78 -23.29
C ARG A 60 -0.69 7.32 -24.25
N ARG A 61 -1.77 7.93 -23.75
CA ARG A 61 -2.79 8.59 -24.60
C ARG A 61 -2.29 9.88 -25.24
N GLY A 62 -1.45 10.66 -24.57
CA GLY A 62 -0.87 11.90 -25.13
C GLY A 62 -0.13 11.68 -26.45
N GLY A 63 0.70 10.63 -26.53
CA GLY A 63 1.42 10.29 -27.77
C GLY A 63 0.55 9.77 -28.92
N ILE A 64 -0.61 9.17 -28.60
CA ILE A 64 -1.61 8.75 -29.60
C ILE A 64 -2.32 9.98 -30.18
N LEU A 65 -2.71 10.95 -29.34
CA LEU A 65 -3.37 12.17 -29.78
C LEU A 65 -2.45 13.06 -30.64
N GLU A 66 -1.16 13.16 -30.29
CA GLU A 66 -0.16 13.87 -31.12
C GLU A 66 0.08 13.19 -32.47
N SER A 67 0.08 11.85 -32.54
CA SER A 67 0.17 11.13 -33.83
C SER A 67 -1.07 11.32 -34.70
N ILE A 68 -2.25 11.36 -34.10
CA ILE A 68 -3.51 11.56 -34.83
C ILE A 68 -3.62 13.00 -35.34
N GLY A 69 -3.21 14.00 -34.56
CA GLY A 69 -3.19 15.41 -34.98
C GLY A 69 -2.33 15.64 -36.23
N ARG A 70 -1.15 15.03 -36.29
CA ARG A 70 -0.28 15.11 -37.48
C ARG A 70 -0.86 14.44 -38.72
N TYR A 71 -1.71 13.42 -38.55
CA TYR A 71 -2.42 12.79 -39.66
C TYR A 71 -3.51 13.71 -40.24
N TYR A 72 -4.19 14.48 -39.39
CA TYR A 72 -5.22 15.43 -39.84
C TYR A 72 -4.64 16.70 -40.47
N ASP A 73 -3.45 17.14 -40.07
CA ASP A 73 -2.74 18.27 -40.70
C ASP A 73 -2.20 17.96 -42.11
N LEU A 74 -2.01 16.68 -42.44
CA LEU A 74 -1.55 16.23 -43.76
C LEU A 74 -2.70 15.94 -44.74
N TRP A 75 -3.97 16.03 -44.32
CA TRP A 75 -5.11 15.81 -45.19
C TRP A 75 -5.42 17.07 -46.03
N PRO A 76 -5.36 17.00 -47.37
CA PRO A 76 -5.71 18.14 -48.22
C PRO A 76 -7.17 18.55 -47.97
N ARG A 77 -7.38 19.75 -47.45
CA ARG A 77 -8.70 20.37 -47.47
C ARG A 77 -8.99 20.80 -48.91
N HIS A 78 -9.74 19.97 -49.62
CA HIS A 78 -10.42 20.36 -50.85
C HIS A 78 -11.59 21.30 -50.53
#